data_AF-A0A3D2XAR7-F1
#
_entry.id   AF-A0A3D2XAR7-F1
#
_cell.length_a   1.000
_cell.length_b   1.000
_cell.length_c   1.000
_cell.angle_alpha   90.00
_cell.angle_beta   90.00
_cell.angle_gamma   90.00
#
_symmetry.space_group_name_H-M   'P 1'
#
loop_
_entity.id
_entity.type
_entity.pdbx_description
1 polymer ?
#
loop_
_entity_poly.entity_id
_entity_poly.type
_entity_poly.pdbx_seq_one_letter_code
_entity_poly.pdbx_strand_id
1 'polypeptide(L)'
;PIETAGYSKIDGYVSYGIVDPDNNRKVNYTIMNTNLTGNQVVTFSGWRNFNSSYSSNANQTRAVDFTLDTTPPILLSYELTSSMQNGVLVNKLILNYNKTVNLSNISNVITALVYSNNGNILPMNISYTGTAEDKTVTLILDNLTLEGGTYNFTIPKDFVLDNLSNASLATTIQVQKSAGSSSNLPAPLSAVQDATNPSKIIVTFGNKLDLASVTNVSNYTLGNYTNPVSAVIEQQDNNKAVVVLTFSNSAIASTGTYALTIRGIKGYNGSYGEMKIFNTTLSLIENTSAMVVSCKQVSPYGIEIELSKPVTGTGTFQVYTGSTYVTPASTYVGGKVIYLSFNQAVSASYLILTNNYFVDNNNNTALINSPLSVQRTY
;
A
#
# COMPACT_ATOMS: atom_id res chain seq x y z
N PRO A 1 -26.11 61.94 7.14
CA PRO A 1 -24.69 62.27 6.83
C PRO A 1 -24.10 63.13 7.94
N ILE A 2 -23.05 62.66 8.60
CA ILE A 2 -22.36 63.33 9.71
C ILE A 2 -21.30 64.24 9.11
N GLU A 3 -21.32 65.51 9.52
CA GLU A 3 -20.35 66.53 9.12
C GLU A 3 -19.22 66.64 10.15
N THR A 4 -19.57 66.66 11.45
CA THR A 4 -18.59 66.63 12.55
C THR A 4 -18.91 65.51 13.52
N ALA A 5 -17.88 64.78 13.91
CA ALA A 5 -17.99 63.53 14.66
C ALA A 5 -18.29 63.70 16.16
N GLY A 6 -18.08 64.89 16.73
CA GLY A 6 -18.24 65.09 18.17
C GLY A 6 -17.22 64.32 19.01
N TYR A 7 -17.59 63.97 20.25
CA TYR A 7 -16.75 63.20 21.16
C TYR A 7 -17.53 62.08 21.86
N SER A 8 -16.80 61.03 22.25
CA SER A 8 -17.25 60.00 23.15
C SER A 8 -16.60 60.17 24.53
N LYS A 9 -17.32 59.78 25.58
CA LYS A 9 -16.83 59.73 26.95
C LYS A 9 -17.09 58.35 27.54
N ILE A 10 -16.04 57.74 28.09
CA ILE A 10 -16.09 56.47 28.80
C ILE A 10 -15.01 56.49 29.90
N ASP A 11 -15.38 56.06 31.11
CA ASP A 11 -14.45 55.97 32.25
C ASP A 11 -13.66 57.26 32.52
N GLY A 12 -14.33 58.41 32.39
CA GLY A 12 -13.71 59.72 32.59
C GLY A 12 -12.85 60.23 31.41
N TYR A 13 -12.46 59.37 30.48
CA TYR A 13 -11.70 59.74 29.27
C TYR A 13 -12.61 60.25 28.16
N VAL A 14 -12.12 61.22 27.38
CA VAL A 14 -12.81 61.81 26.23
C VAL A 14 -12.03 61.51 24.96
N SER A 15 -12.68 60.87 23.97
CA SER A 15 -12.12 60.68 22.63
C SER A 15 -12.91 61.48 21.62
N TYR A 16 -12.22 62.27 20.80
CA TYR A 16 -12.83 62.92 19.64
C TYR A 16 -13.02 61.89 18.51
N GLY A 17 -14.18 61.91 17.88
CA GLY A 17 -14.48 60.99 16.79
C GLY A 17 -13.88 61.46 15.47
N ILE A 18 -13.72 60.53 14.54
CA ILE A 18 -13.33 60.80 13.15
C ILE A 18 -14.43 60.23 12.25
N VAL A 19 -15.01 61.06 11.37
CA VAL A 19 -15.97 60.58 10.38
C VAL A 19 -15.24 59.66 9.40
N ASP A 20 -15.82 58.50 9.14
CA ASP A 20 -15.23 57.52 8.22
C ASP A 20 -15.19 58.13 6.79
N PRO A 21 -14.01 58.17 6.14
CA PRO A 21 -13.83 58.88 4.87
C PRO A 21 -14.66 58.28 3.73
N ASP A 22 -14.93 56.97 3.79
CA ASP A 22 -15.67 56.24 2.76
C ASP A 22 -17.16 56.12 3.11
N ASN A 23 -17.54 56.45 4.35
CA ASN A 23 -18.92 56.38 4.81
C ASN A 23 -19.25 57.47 5.84
N ASN A 24 -19.81 58.59 5.35
CA ASN A 24 -20.24 59.71 6.20
C ASN A 24 -21.40 59.40 7.17
N ARG A 25 -21.83 58.14 7.31
CA ARG A 25 -22.78 57.70 8.36
C ARG A 25 -22.07 56.96 9.51
N LYS A 26 -20.76 56.77 9.44
CA LYS A 26 -19.95 56.07 10.43
C LYS A 26 -18.94 57.04 11.06
N VAL A 27 -18.75 56.91 12.37
CA VAL A 27 -17.74 57.65 13.14
C VAL A 27 -16.93 56.65 13.95
N ASN A 28 -15.62 56.78 13.89
CA ASN A 28 -14.68 55.96 14.65
C ASN A 28 -14.17 56.75 15.85
N TYR A 29 -14.14 56.11 17.03
CA TYR A 29 -13.59 56.70 18.26
C TYR A 29 -12.49 55.79 18.79
N THR A 30 -11.42 56.38 19.35
CA THR A 30 -10.31 55.63 19.94
C THR A 30 -10.58 55.41 21.42
N ILE A 31 -10.51 54.16 21.87
CA ILE A 31 -10.64 53.83 23.29
C ILE A 31 -9.29 54.07 23.97
N MET A 32 -9.24 55.02 24.92
CA MET A 32 -8.00 55.38 25.61
C MET A 32 -7.67 54.46 26.80
N ASN A 33 -8.69 53.96 27.52
CA ASN A 33 -8.48 53.00 28.60
C ASN A 33 -8.58 51.56 28.06
N THR A 34 -7.45 50.85 28.04
CA THR A 34 -7.36 49.47 27.55
C THR A 34 -7.76 48.41 28.58
N ASN A 35 -8.07 48.81 29.83
CA ASN A 35 -8.42 47.90 30.93
C ASN A 35 -9.94 47.80 31.17
N LEU A 36 -10.76 48.34 30.29
CA LEU A 36 -12.22 48.26 30.38
C LEU A 36 -12.68 46.80 30.22
N THR A 37 -13.64 46.37 31.04
CA THR A 37 -14.24 45.03 30.99
C THR A 37 -15.74 45.11 31.24
N GLY A 38 -16.51 44.12 30.76
CA GLY A 38 -17.96 44.09 30.96
C GLY A 38 -18.70 45.24 30.30
N ASN A 39 -19.99 45.38 30.64
CA ASN A 39 -20.84 46.45 30.12
C ASN A 39 -20.43 47.81 30.69
N GLN A 40 -19.93 48.69 29.83
CA GLN A 40 -19.62 50.08 30.15
C GLN A 40 -20.58 51.02 29.42
N VAL A 41 -20.96 52.12 30.06
CA VAL A 41 -21.80 53.15 29.45
C VAL A 41 -20.92 54.14 28.70
N VAL A 42 -21.03 54.18 27.37
CA VAL A 42 -20.38 55.17 26.53
C VAL A 42 -21.36 56.30 26.25
N THR A 43 -20.93 57.53 26.49
CA THR A 43 -21.71 58.73 26.18
C THR A 43 -21.15 59.42 24.94
N PHE A 44 -22.01 59.73 23.97
CA PHE A 44 -21.67 60.46 22.75
C PHE A 44 -22.35 61.83 22.75
N SER A 45 -21.62 62.88 22.35
CA SER A 45 -22.15 64.24 22.32
C SER A 45 -21.41 65.11 21.29
N GLY A 46 -21.96 66.28 20.97
CA GLY A 46 -21.28 67.29 20.16
C GLY A 46 -21.12 66.98 18.67
N TRP A 47 -21.84 65.99 18.13
CA TRP A 47 -21.82 65.67 16.69
C TRP A 47 -22.78 66.60 15.91
N ARG A 48 -22.47 66.86 14.63
CA ARG A 48 -23.29 67.66 13.70
C ARG A 48 -23.51 66.90 12.40
N ASN A 49 -24.72 66.95 11.87
CA ASN A 49 -25.03 66.43 10.53
C ASN A 49 -25.08 67.59 9.51
N PHE A 50 -24.89 67.28 8.22
CA PHE A 50 -24.89 68.28 7.14
C PHE A 50 -26.19 69.10 7.00
N ASN A 51 -27.29 68.62 7.59
CA ASN A 51 -28.60 69.27 7.53
C ASN A 51 -28.92 70.06 8.83
N SER A 52 -27.94 70.25 9.72
CA SER A 52 -28.11 70.90 11.03
C SER A 52 -27.25 72.16 11.14
N SER A 53 -27.86 73.26 11.56
CA SER A 53 -27.15 74.53 11.81
C SER A 53 -26.34 74.54 13.10
N TYR A 54 -26.56 73.58 14.00
CA TYR A 54 -25.89 73.48 15.30
C TYR A 54 -25.49 72.04 15.64
N SER A 55 -24.49 71.87 16.50
CA SER A 55 -24.13 70.56 17.07
C SER A 55 -25.24 70.04 18.00
N SER A 56 -25.43 68.73 18.05
CA SER A 56 -26.30 68.09 19.03
C SER A 56 -25.74 68.26 20.45
N ASN A 57 -26.53 68.87 21.34
CA ASN A 57 -26.21 69.01 22.77
C ASN A 57 -26.78 67.86 23.62
N ALA A 58 -27.59 66.99 23.03
CA ALA A 58 -28.18 65.85 23.74
C ALA A 58 -27.16 64.71 23.81
N ASN A 59 -26.82 64.30 25.04
CA ASN A 59 -26.01 63.12 25.29
C ASN A 59 -26.78 61.87 24.83
N GLN A 60 -26.14 61.06 24.00
CA GLN A 60 -26.61 59.72 23.68
C GLN A 60 -25.76 58.70 24.42
N THR A 61 -26.38 57.86 25.24
CA THR A 61 -25.70 56.78 25.94
C THR A 61 -25.94 55.44 25.26
N ARG A 62 -24.93 54.58 25.25
CA ARG A 62 -25.02 53.18 24.82
C ARG A 62 -24.26 52.31 25.82
N ALA A 63 -24.85 51.19 26.20
CA ALA A 63 -24.10 50.13 26.86
C ALA A 63 -23.28 49.40 25.80
N VAL A 64 -21.97 49.30 26.02
CA VAL A 64 -21.03 48.57 25.16
C VAL A 64 -20.31 47.56 26.04
N ASP A 65 -20.31 46.30 25.64
CA ASP A 65 -19.59 45.24 26.35
C ASP A 65 -18.12 45.24 25.92
N PHE A 66 -17.22 45.48 26.88
CA PHE A 66 -15.77 45.45 26.71
C PHE A 66 -15.17 44.12 27.20
N THR A 67 -15.98 43.10 27.46
CA THR A 67 -15.48 41.76 27.76
C THR A 67 -14.74 41.21 26.55
N LEU A 68 -13.41 41.11 26.67
CA LEU A 68 -12.60 40.46 25.66
C LEU A 68 -12.75 38.94 25.79
N ASP A 69 -12.94 38.28 24.66
CA ASP A 69 -12.74 36.84 24.60
C ASP A 69 -11.24 36.57 24.78
N THR A 70 -10.88 35.94 25.91
CA THR A 70 -9.51 35.53 26.22
C THR A 70 -9.30 34.02 26.01
N THR A 71 -10.28 33.34 25.42
CA THR A 71 -10.21 31.89 25.24
C THR A 71 -9.35 31.55 24.02
N PRO A 72 -8.45 30.56 24.12
CA PRO A 72 -7.73 30.04 22.97
C PRO A 72 -8.66 29.53 21.86
N PRO A 73 -8.25 29.59 20.59
CA PRO A 73 -8.84 28.78 19.53
C PRO A 73 -8.79 27.29 19.90
N ILE A 74 -9.90 26.58 19.69
CA ILE A 74 -10.02 25.15 19.97
C ILE A 74 -10.19 24.40 18.64
N LEU A 75 -9.37 23.37 18.44
CA LEU A 75 -9.46 22.48 17.29
C LEU A 75 -10.65 21.52 17.47
N LEU A 76 -11.59 21.54 16.53
CA LEU A 76 -12.82 20.75 16.60
C LEU A 76 -12.75 19.47 15.77
N SER A 77 -12.11 19.53 14.62
CA SER A 77 -11.98 18.39 13.71
C SER A 77 -10.76 18.52 12.83
N TYR A 78 -10.31 17.40 12.28
CA TYR A 78 -9.17 17.34 11.41
C TYR A 78 -9.31 16.19 10.41
N GLU A 79 -8.70 16.34 9.24
CA GLU A 79 -8.65 15.29 8.23
C GLU A 79 -7.36 15.35 7.41
N LEU A 80 -6.88 14.18 6.98
CA LEU A 80 -5.78 14.06 6.04
C LEU A 80 -6.34 13.60 4.70
N THR A 81 -6.22 14.44 3.68
CA THR A 81 -6.66 14.12 2.32
C THR A 81 -5.47 13.98 1.39
N SER A 82 -5.62 13.16 0.35
CA SER A 82 -4.61 12.96 -0.70
C SER A 82 -5.28 13.11 -2.06
N SER A 83 -4.75 13.99 -2.92
CA SER A 83 -5.26 14.16 -4.29
C SER A 83 -4.14 14.41 -5.28
N MET A 84 -4.38 14.06 -6.55
CA MET A 84 -3.45 14.35 -7.63
C MET A 84 -3.64 15.80 -8.09
N GLN A 85 -2.59 16.61 -8.01
CA GLN A 85 -2.56 17.95 -8.59
C GLN A 85 -1.41 18.00 -9.60
N ASN A 86 -1.73 18.32 -10.86
CA ASN A 86 -0.75 18.38 -11.96
C ASN A 86 0.11 17.11 -12.10
N GLY A 87 -0.47 15.93 -11.82
CA GLY A 87 0.23 14.65 -11.90
C GLY A 87 1.09 14.31 -10.67
N VAL A 88 1.10 15.14 -9.63
CA VAL A 88 1.83 14.92 -8.37
C VAL A 88 0.83 14.64 -7.25
N LEU A 89 1.13 13.66 -6.40
CA LEU A 89 0.32 13.36 -5.21
C LEU A 89 0.56 14.45 -4.16
N VAL A 90 -0.50 15.17 -3.79
CA VAL A 90 -0.48 16.21 -2.77
C VAL A 90 -1.26 15.74 -1.56
N ASN A 91 -0.60 15.76 -0.39
CA ASN A 91 -1.23 15.44 0.88
C ASN A 91 -1.59 16.75 1.61
N LYS A 92 -2.82 16.85 2.11
CA LYS A 92 -3.31 18.03 2.83
C LYS A 92 -3.84 17.64 4.19
N LEU A 93 -3.32 18.27 5.24
CA LEU A 93 -3.87 18.20 6.59
C LEU A 93 -4.79 19.41 6.79
N ILE A 94 -6.07 19.17 6.98
CA ILE A 94 -7.10 20.20 7.17
C ILE A 94 -7.50 20.21 8.64
N LEU A 95 -7.53 21.39 9.24
CA LEU A 95 -7.78 21.63 10.66
C LEU A 95 -8.90 22.66 10.81
N ASN A 96 -10.02 22.31 11.47
CA ASN A 96 -11.15 23.21 11.66
C ASN A 96 -11.25 23.66 13.12
N TYR A 97 -11.25 24.96 13.34
CA TYR A 97 -11.31 25.59 14.66
C TYR A 97 -12.72 26.12 15.00
N ASN A 98 -12.97 26.41 16.27
CA ASN A 98 -14.24 26.97 16.72
C ASN A 98 -14.44 28.45 16.38
N LYS A 99 -13.34 29.19 16.17
CA LYS A 99 -13.30 30.62 15.88
C LYS A 99 -12.39 30.92 14.69
N THR A 100 -12.51 32.12 14.14
CA THR A 100 -11.66 32.60 13.04
C THR A 100 -10.20 32.66 13.51
N VAL A 101 -9.28 32.18 12.69
CA VAL A 101 -7.87 32.03 13.02
C VAL A 101 -6.95 32.47 11.90
N ASN A 102 -5.74 32.88 12.28
CA ASN A 102 -4.61 33.12 11.40
C ASN A 102 -3.48 32.16 11.76
N LEU A 103 -2.75 31.67 10.76
CA LEU A 103 -1.53 30.87 10.96
C LEU A 103 -0.40 31.76 11.48
N SER A 104 0.30 31.31 12.51
CA SER A 104 1.50 32.00 13.00
C SER A 104 2.68 31.88 12.03
N ASN A 105 2.77 30.76 11.31
CA ASN A 105 3.77 30.54 10.26
C ASN A 105 3.13 29.86 9.05
N ILE A 106 3.26 30.49 7.88
CA ILE A 106 2.75 29.94 6.60
C ILE A 106 3.64 28.82 6.05
N SER A 107 4.85 28.63 6.57
CA SER A 107 5.71 27.49 6.24
C SER A 107 6.59 27.11 7.44
N ASN A 108 6.62 25.82 7.77
CA ASN A 108 7.46 25.27 8.85
C ASN A 108 7.49 23.73 8.75
N VAL A 109 7.94 23.07 9.80
CA VAL A 109 7.88 21.62 10.00
C VAL A 109 6.80 21.28 11.04
N ILE A 110 5.98 20.27 10.72
CA ILE A 110 5.10 19.60 11.68
C ILE A 110 5.67 18.20 11.99
N THR A 111 5.59 17.77 13.24
CA THR A 111 6.08 16.45 13.66
C THR A 111 4.94 15.45 13.73
N ALA A 112 5.24 14.20 13.37
CA ALA A 112 4.30 13.09 13.50
C ALA A 112 5.01 11.84 14.03
N LEU A 113 4.33 11.06 14.88
CA LEU A 113 4.70 9.68 15.15
C LEU A 113 3.81 8.76 14.31
N VAL A 114 4.43 7.98 13.43
CA VAL A 114 3.74 7.16 12.44
C VAL A 114 3.77 5.71 12.86
N TYR A 115 2.59 5.11 13.02
CA TYR A 115 2.40 3.67 13.16
C TYR A 115 2.02 3.15 11.79
N SER A 116 3.03 2.75 11.02
CA SER A 116 2.82 2.25 9.67
C SER A 116 2.22 0.85 9.71
N ASN A 117 1.44 0.52 8.68
CA ASN A 117 0.80 -0.79 8.57
C ASN A 117 1.80 -1.96 8.44
N ASN A 118 3.08 -1.68 8.15
CA ASN A 118 4.16 -2.68 8.16
C ASN A 118 4.69 -3.00 9.57
N GLY A 119 4.11 -2.39 10.62
CA GLY A 119 4.47 -2.60 12.02
C GLY A 119 5.57 -1.67 12.55
N ASN A 120 6.16 -0.81 11.70
CA ASN A 120 7.16 0.16 12.16
C ASN A 120 6.49 1.32 12.92
N ILE A 121 7.25 1.88 13.85
CA ILE A 121 6.89 3.11 14.56
C ILE A 121 8.01 4.12 14.28
N LEU A 122 7.70 5.17 13.54
CA LEU A 122 8.69 6.10 13.00
C LEU A 122 8.36 7.55 13.36
N PRO A 123 9.26 8.30 14.00
CA PRO A 123 9.13 9.75 14.09
C PRO A 123 9.40 10.38 12.72
N MET A 124 8.57 11.34 12.31
CA MET A 124 8.69 12.08 11.06
C MET A 124 8.63 13.58 11.29
N ASN A 125 9.48 14.30 10.56
CA ASN A 125 9.46 15.75 10.42
C ASN A 125 8.94 16.05 9.01
N ILE A 126 7.77 16.70 8.90
CA ILE A 126 7.09 16.95 7.64
C ILE A 126 7.06 18.46 7.42
N SER A 127 7.75 18.94 6.39
CA SER A 127 7.64 20.34 5.97
C SER A 127 6.25 20.61 5.40
N TYR A 128 5.73 21.82 5.62
CA TYR A 128 4.43 22.23 5.10
C TYR A 128 4.44 23.66 4.57
N THR A 129 3.50 23.93 3.67
CA THR A 129 3.01 25.27 3.33
C THR A 129 1.53 25.37 3.74
N GLY A 130 1.17 26.42 4.46
CA GLY A 130 -0.11 26.55 5.14
C GLY A 130 -0.89 27.80 4.74
N THR A 131 -2.21 27.66 4.68
CA THR A 131 -3.15 28.78 4.56
C THR A 131 -4.19 28.72 5.66
N ALA A 132 -4.71 29.88 6.05
CA ALA A 132 -5.83 30.01 6.98
C ALA A 132 -6.92 30.85 6.30
N GLU A 133 -8.15 30.34 6.27
CA GLU A 133 -9.33 31.04 5.77
C GLU A 133 -10.48 30.83 6.75
N ASP A 134 -10.95 31.94 7.33
CA ASP A 134 -11.91 31.95 8.44
C ASP A 134 -11.49 30.99 9.57
N LYS A 135 -12.20 29.87 9.76
CA LYS A 135 -11.96 28.89 10.83
C LYS A 135 -11.10 27.71 10.40
N THR A 136 -10.72 27.66 9.13
CA THR A 136 -10.09 26.49 8.52
C THR A 136 -8.64 26.77 8.20
N VAL A 137 -7.77 25.87 8.67
CA VAL A 137 -6.35 25.85 8.29
C VAL A 137 -6.12 24.66 7.37
N THR A 138 -5.47 24.90 6.23
CA THR A 138 -5.05 23.86 5.30
C THR A 138 -3.54 23.85 5.21
N LEU A 139 -2.92 22.72 5.54
CA LEU A 139 -1.49 22.50 5.39
C LEU A 139 -1.27 21.57 4.20
N ILE A 140 -0.58 22.06 3.17
CA ILE A 140 -0.02 21.23 2.11
C ILE A 140 1.29 20.68 2.63
N LEU A 141 1.36 19.36 2.78
CA LEU A 141 2.53 18.66 3.26
C LEU A 141 3.49 18.44 2.08
N ASP A 142 4.72 18.90 2.21
CA ASP A 142 5.69 18.90 1.11
C ASP A 142 6.00 17.49 0.61
N ASN A 143 5.98 17.35 -0.72
CA ASN A 143 6.25 16.22 -1.64
C ASN A 143 6.75 14.87 -1.08
N LEU A 144 6.15 14.38 -0.01
CA LEU A 144 6.42 13.10 0.62
C LEU A 144 5.31 12.12 0.26
N THR A 145 5.71 10.95 -0.23
CA THR A 145 4.82 9.79 -0.32
C THR A 145 4.56 9.30 1.10
N LEU A 146 3.45 9.73 1.70
CA LEU A 146 3.01 9.25 2.99
C LEU A 146 2.55 7.78 2.86
N GLU A 147 3.13 6.89 3.66
CA GLU A 147 2.75 5.48 3.73
C GLU A 147 1.34 5.30 4.30
N GLY A 148 0.73 4.12 4.08
CA GLY A 148 -0.50 3.73 4.77
C GLY A 148 -0.21 3.48 6.26
N GLY A 149 -1.01 4.08 7.15
CA GLY A 149 -0.81 3.97 8.58
C GLY A 149 -1.59 4.99 9.41
N THR A 150 -1.37 4.93 10.72
CA THR A 150 -1.88 5.90 11.68
C THR A 150 -0.84 6.98 11.94
N TYR A 151 -1.19 8.24 11.69
CA TYR A 151 -0.33 9.38 11.95
C TYR A 151 -0.81 10.13 13.19
N ASN A 152 0.04 10.20 14.21
CA ASN A 152 -0.17 11.05 15.38
C ASN A 152 0.61 12.36 15.18
N PHE A 153 -0.03 13.38 14.60
CA PHE A 153 0.57 14.70 14.39
C PHE A 153 0.56 15.50 15.69
N THR A 154 1.65 16.22 15.96
CA THR A 154 1.74 17.18 17.07
C THR A 154 1.55 18.59 16.53
N ILE A 155 0.40 19.20 16.84
CA ILE A 155 0.13 20.62 16.59
C ILE A 155 0.77 21.40 17.74
N PRO A 156 1.77 22.26 17.48
CA PRO A 156 2.46 22.98 18.54
C PRO A 156 1.54 24.03 19.18
N LYS A 157 1.93 24.50 20.37
CA LYS A 157 1.35 25.72 20.94
C LYS A 157 1.61 26.90 20.00
N ASP A 158 0.71 27.88 20.02
CA ASP A 158 0.83 29.12 19.24
C ASP A 158 0.83 28.87 17.73
N PHE A 159 0.30 27.72 17.28
CA PHE A 159 0.22 27.36 15.87
C PHE A 159 -0.71 28.30 15.08
N VAL A 160 -1.84 28.64 15.71
CA VAL A 160 -2.79 29.65 15.24
C VAL A 160 -3.10 30.67 16.33
N LEU A 161 -3.47 31.87 15.88
CA LEU A 161 -3.95 33.01 16.68
C LEU A 161 -5.36 33.37 16.22
N ASP A 162 -6.26 33.76 17.13
CA ASP A 162 -7.51 34.42 16.72
C ASP A 162 -7.33 35.91 16.43
N ASN A 163 -8.42 36.59 16.06
CA ASN A 163 -8.41 38.02 15.75
C ASN A 163 -8.10 38.92 16.97
N LEU A 164 -8.13 38.38 18.19
CA LEU A 164 -7.78 39.07 19.43
C LEU A 164 -6.39 38.64 19.94
N SER A 165 -5.62 37.90 19.13
CA SER A 165 -4.29 37.38 19.45
C SER A 165 -4.25 36.34 20.58
N ASN A 166 -5.36 35.68 20.88
CA ASN A 166 -5.33 34.51 21.75
C ASN A 166 -4.69 33.34 21.00
N ALA A 167 -3.68 32.72 21.60
CA ALA A 167 -2.93 31.66 20.97
C ALA A 167 -3.48 30.27 21.29
N SER A 168 -3.48 29.40 20.28
CA SER A 168 -3.87 27.99 20.42
C SER A 168 -2.94 27.22 21.37
N LEU A 169 -3.51 26.22 22.05
CA LEU A 169 -2.76 25.27 22.87
C LEU A 169 -2.20 24.13 22.01
N ALA A 170 -1.12 23.50 22.48
CA ALA A 170 -0.58 22.31 21.83
C ALA A 170 -1.59 21.15 21.90
N THR A 171 -1.69 20.36 20.83
CA THR A 171 -2.55 19.18 20.79
C THR A 171 -1.96 18.10 19.90
N THR A 172 -2.33 16.85 20.14
CA THR A 172 -2.00 15.72 19.27
C THR A 172 -3.27 15.26 18.58
N ILE A 173 -3.20 15.11 17.26
CA ILE A 173 -4.31 14.60 16.45
C ILE A 173 -3.90 13.28 15.81
N GLN A 174 -4.87 12.37 15.71
CA GLN A 174 -4.67 11.07 15.11
C GLN A 174 -5.47 10.97 13.82
N VAL A 175 -4.79 10.80 12.69
CA VAL A 175 -5.44 10.58 11.38
C VAL A 175 -5.05 9.22 10.82
N GLN A 176 -6.02 8.53 10.23
CA GLN A 176 -5.80 7.29 9.50
C GLN A 176 -5.58 7.62 8.02
N LYS A 177 -4.44 7.21 7.48
CA LYS A 177 -4.22 7.21 6.03
C LYS A 177 -4.48 5.80 5.51
N SER A 178 -5.65 5.62 4.89
CA SER A 178 -5.89 4.47 4.03
C SER A 178 -4.81 4.44 2.95
N ALA A 179 -4.27 3.26 2.66
CA ALA A 179 -3.31 3.07 1.60
C ALA A 179 -3.99 3.23 0.23
N GLY A 180 -4.27 4.48 -0.13
CA GLY A 180 -4.82 4.88 -1.41
C GLY A 180 -3.69 5.39 -2.29
N SER A 181 -3.14 4.52 -3.13
CA SER A 181 -2.29 4.93 -4.24
C SER A 181 -3.16 5.39 -5.41
N SER A 182 -2.86 6.56 -5.97
CA SER A 182 -3.45 7.03 -7.24
C SER A 182 -2.82 6.37 -8.48
N SER A 183 -1.76 5.56 -8.32
CA SER A 183 -1.04 4.90 -9.41
C SER A 183 -1.19 3.38 -9.37
N ASN A 184 -1.31 2.78 -10.56
CA ASN A 184 -1.25 1.33 -10.73
C ASN A 184 0.16 0.81 -10.44
N LEU A 185 0.27 -0.40 -9.89
CA LEU A 185 1.56 -1.09 -9.75
C LEU A 185 2.23 -1.24 -11.14
N PRO A 186 3.53 -0.93 -11.28
CA PRO A 186 4.26 -1.17 -12.52
C PRO A 186 4.26 -2.64 -12.94
N ALA A 187 4.39 -2.89 -14.25
CA ALA A 187 4.49 -4.24 -14.80
C ALA A 187 5.71 -5.01 -14.24
N PRO A 188 5.68 -6.36 -14.27
CA PRO A 188 6.86 -7.15 -13.93
C PRO A 188 8.07 -6.76 -14.79
N LEU A 189 9.27 -6.86 -14.21
CA LEU A 189 10.54 -6.66 -14.90
C LEU A 189 10.88 -7.83 -15.83
N SER A 190 10.50 -9.06 -15.44
CA SER A 190 10.75 -10.26 -16.23
C SER A 190 9.81 -11.41 -15.84
N ALA A 191 9.65 -12.35 -16.77
CA ALA A 191 9.06 -13.67 -16.53
C ALA A 191 9.87 -14.70 -17.32
N VAL A 192 10.38 -15.74 -16.66
CA VAL A 192 11.22 -16.78 -17.27
C VAL A 192 10.88 -18.15 -16.70
N GLN A 193 11.02 -19.21 -17.49
CA GLN A 193 10.94 -20.57 -16.98
C GLN A 193 12.18 -20.90 -16.14
N ASP A 194 12.00 -21.69 -15.08
CA ASP A 194 13.13 -22.19 -14.30
C ASP A 194 13.93 -23.20 -15.14
N ALA A 195 15.24 -23.00 -15.23
CA ALA A 195 16.13 -23.82 -16.07
C ALA A 195 16.32 -25.26 -15.56
N THR A 196 16.01 -25.51 -14.28
CA THR A 196 16.14 -26.81 -13.62
C THR A 196 14.80 -27.50 -13.39
N ASN A 197 13.69 -26.75 -13.49
CA ASN A 197 12.34 -27.26 -13.30
C ASN A 197 11.35 -26.64 -14.29
N PRO A 198 11.03 -27.32 -15.40
CA PRO A 198 10.12 -26.79 -16.42
C PRO A 198 8.70 -26.51 -15.93
N SER A 199 8.29 -27.03 -14.76
CA SER A 199 6.98 -26.74 -14.19
C SER A 199 6.92 -25.38 -13.49
N LYS A 200 8.05 -24.66 -13.35
CA LYS A 200 8.11 -23.37 -12.67
C LYS A 200 8.35 -22.21 -13.65
N ILE A 201 7.61 -21.13 -13.44
CA ILE A 201 7.86 -19.82 -14.06
C ILE A 201 8.15 -18.80 -12.96
N ILE A 202 9.28 -18.13 -13.08
CA ILE A 202 9.76 -17.10 -12.14
C ILE A 202 9.43 -15.74 -12.72
N VAL A 203 8.60 -14.98 -12.00
CA VAL A 203 8.19 -13.61 -12.36
C VAL A 203 8.81 -12.63 -11.37
N THR A 204 9.60 -11.68 -11.88
CA THR A 204 10.28 -10.69 -11.04
C THR A 204 9.62 -9.32 -11.18
N PHE A 205 9.30 -8.69 -10.06
CA PHE A 205 8.77 -7.33 -9.97
C PHE A 205 9.81 -6.41 -9.31
N GLY A 206 9.80 -5.13 -9.68
CA GLY A 206 10.67 -4.10 -9.09
C GLY A 206 10.08 -3.43 -7.84
N ASN A 207 9.06 -4.02 -7.22
CA ASN A 207 8.34 -3.45 -6.09
C ASN A 207 7.83 -4.57 -5.17
N LYS A 208 7.63 -4.26 -3.90
CA LYS A 208 6.99 -5.15 -2.93
C LYS A 208 5.51 -5.38 -3.25
N LEU A 209 5.03 -6.62 -3.12
CA LEU A 209 3.70 -7.03 -3.55
C LEU A 209 2.77 -7.38 -2.40
N ASP A 210 1.47 -7.21 -2.62
CA ASP A 210 0.44 -7.71 -1.72
C ASP A 210 0.31 -9.23 -1.83
N LEU A 211 0.47 -9.93 -0.71
CA LEU A 211 0.52 -11.39 -0.67
C LEU A 211 -0.78 -12.03 -1.17
N ALA A 212 -1.94 -11.52 -0.76
CA ALA A 212 -3.22 -12.10 -1.15
C ALA A 212 -3.45 -11.99 -2.66
N SER A 213 -3.09 -10.86 -3.26
CA SER A 213 -3.14 -10.66 -4.71
C SER A 213 -2.22 -11.63 -5.47
N VAL A 214 -1.04 -11.95 -4.93
CA VAL A 214 -0.08 -12.87 -5.55
C VAL A 214 -0.51 -14.33 -5.40
N THR A 215 -1.00 -14.74 -4.22
CA THR A 215 -1.36 -16.14 -3.98
C THR A 215 -2.64 -16.58 -4.71
N ASN A 216 -3.41 -15.63 -5.25
CA ASN A 216 -4.58 -15.94 -6.04
C ASN A 216 -4.17 -16.44 -7.44
N VAL A 217 -4.13 -17.76 -7.62
CA VAL A 217 -3.73 -18.39 -8.89
C VAL A 217 -4.58 -17.97 -10.10
N SER A 218 -5.81 -17.48 -9.90
CA SER A 218 -6.66 -16.97 -11.00
C SER A 218 -6.12 -15.69 -11.65
N ASN A 219 -5.16 -15.03 -11.00
CA ASN A 219 -4.49 -13.85 -11.54
C ASN A 219 -3.47 -14.16 -12.63
N TYR A 220 -3.17 -15.45 -12.86
CA TYR A 220 -2.20 -15.91 -13.83
C TYR A 220 -2.87 -16.87 -14.81
N THR A 221 -2.60 -16.70 -16.10
CA THR A 221 -3.10 -17.60 -17.14
C THR A 221 -1.99 -17.83 -18.16
N LEU A 222 -1.66 -19.09 -18.40
CA LEU A 222 -0.76 -19.55 -19.45
C LEU A 222 -1.60 -20.09 -20.62
N GLY A 223 -1.27 -19.64 -21.84
CA GLY A 223 -2.10 -19.88 -23.02
C GLY A 223 -3.49 -19.27 -22.84
N ASN A 224 -4.54 -20.04 -23.15
CA ASN A 224 -5.91 -19.53 -23.09
C ASN A 224 -6.60 -19.74 -21.73
N TYR A 225 -6.27 -20.81 -21.00
CA TYR A 225 -7.04 -21.23 -19.81
C TYR A 225 -6.24 -21.92 -18.71
N THR A 226 -4.91 -22.07 -18.84
CA THR A 226 -4.13 -22.87 -17.89
C THR A 226 -3.64 -21.99 -16.74
N ASN A 227 -4.19 -22.20 -15.55
CA ASN A 227 -3.73 -21.50 -14.35
C ASN A 227 -2.63 -22.33 -13.63
N PRO A 228 -1.69 -21.69 -12.92
CA PRO A 228 -0.78 -22.42 -12.05
C PRO A 228 -1.54 -23.10 -10.90
N VAL A 229 -0.98 -24.19 -10.37
CA VAL A 229 -1.50 -24.84 -9.15
C VAL A 229 -1.06 -24.10 -7.89
N SER A 230 0.00 -23.31 -7.97
CA SER A 230 0.43 -22.43 -6.88
C SER A 230 1.16 -21.19 -7.40
N ALA A 231 1.00 -20.08 -6.68
CA ALA A 231 1.77 -18.85 -6.88
C ALA A 231 2.29 -18.39 -5.50
N VAL A 232 3.61 -18.29 -5.35
CA VAL A 232 4.25 -17.98 -4.06
C VAL A 232 5.30 -16.89 -4.22
N ILE A 233 5.47 -16.07 -3.19
CA ILE A 233 6.59 -15.11 -3.11
C ILE A 233 7.76 -15.81 -2.43
N GLU A 234 8.85 -16.06 -3.16
CA GLU A 234 10.06 -16.67 -2.58
C GLU A 234 11.03 -15.62 -2.00
N GLN A 235 11.03 -14.41 -2.58
CA GLN A 235 11.85 -13.29 -2.11
C GLN A 235 11.06 -11.99 -2.26
N GLN A 236 11.12 -11.11 -1.26
CA GLN A 236 10.69 -9.73 -1.44
C GLN A 236 11.41 -8.76 -0.48
N ASP A 237 11.60 -7.54 -0.96
CA ASP A 237 12.01 -6.36 -0.22
C ASP A 237 11.29 -5.12 -0.80
N ASN A 238 11.68 -3.91 -0.41
CA ASN A 238 11.01 -2.69 -0.87
C ASN A 238 11.14 -2.45 -2.39
N ASN A 239 12.18 -2.98 -3.04
CA ASN A 239 12.53 -2.73 -4.44
C ASN A 239 12.46 -3.99 -5.31
N LYS A 240 12.07 -5.14 -4.74
CA LYS A 240 12.03 -6.42 -5.46
C LYS A 240 10.97 -7.35 -4.90
N ALA A 241 10.31 -8.10 -5.77
CA ALA A 241 9.59 -9.32 -5.40
C ALA A 241 9.80 -10.40 -6.47
N VAL A 242 10.02 -11.64 -6.05
CA VAL A 242 10.18 -12.82 -6.91
C VAL A 242 9.01 -13.75 -6.63
N VAL A 243 8.14 -13.89 -7.64
CA VAL A 243 6.98 -14.77 -7.61
C VAL A 243 7.31 -16.03 -8.39
N VAL A 244 7.09 -17.20 -7.79
CA VAL A 244 7.23 -18.49 -8.44
C VAL A 244 5.85 -19.08 -8.68
N LEU A 245 5.51 -19.23 -9.96
CA LEU A 245 4.31 -19.91 -10.43
C LEU A 245 4.68 -21.37 -10.68
N THR A 246 3.96 -22.31 -10.06
CA THR A 246 4.12 -23.75 -10.33
C THR A 246 2.91 -24.25 -11.07
N PHE A 247 3.13 -24.92 -12.20
CA PHE A 247 2.08 -25.53 -13.01
C PHE A 247 2.04 -27.04 -12.78
N SER A 248 0.87 -27.63 -13.01
CA SER A 248 0.73 -29.09 -12.97
C SER A 248 1.57 -29.74 -14.07
N ASN A 249 1.98 -30.99 -13.84
CA ASN A 249 2.57 -31.82 -14.89
C ASN A 249 1.68 -31.79 -16.15
N SER A 250 2.31 -31.73 -17.31
CA SER A 250 1.65 -31.65 -18.62
C SER A 250 0.87 -30.36 -18.93
N ALA A 251 0.92 -29.33 -18.07
CA ALA A 251 0.37 -28.02 -18.38
C ALA A 251 1.03 -27.35 -19.59
N ILE A 252 2.32 -27.64 -19.80
CA ILE A 252 3.13 -27.24 -20.95
C ILE A 252 3.41 -28.52 -21.75
N ALA A 253 2.42 -28.92 -22.56
CA ALA A 253 2.44 -30.22 -23.23
C ALA A 253 3.51 -30.35 -24.35
N SER A 254 4.04 -29.23 -24.84
CA SER A 254 5.01 -29.20 -25.94
C SER A 254 5.96 -28.02 -25.79
N THR A 255 7.21 -28.17 -26.21
CA THR A 255 8.16 -27.05 -26.27
C THR A 255 7.71 -26.05 -27.33
N GLY A 256 7.64 -24.77 -26.98
CA GLY A 256 7.16 -23.74 -27.90
C GLY A 256 6.87 -22.39 -27.23
N THR A 257 6.17 -21.52 -27.96
CA THR A 257 5.82 -20.19 -27.48
C THR A 257 4.44 -20.19 -26.84
N TYR A 258 4.36 -19.70 -25.60
CA TYR A 258 3.13 -19.60 -24.83
C TYR A 258 2.87 -18.15 -24.41
N ALA A 259 1.62 -17.70 -24.50
CA ALA A 259 1.21 -16.42 -23.91
C ALA A 259 1.10 -16.57 -22.38
N LEU A 260 1.60 -15.58 -21.64
CA LEU A 260 1.38 -15.44 -20.21
C LEU A 260 0.63 -14.13 -19.96
N THR A 261 -0.53 -14.23 -19.31
CA THR A 261 -1.32 -13.10 -18.84
C THR A 261 -1.25 -13.05 -17.32
N ILE A 262 -0.94 -11.87 -16.79
CA ILE A 262 -0.94 -11.58 -15.36
C ILE A 262 -1.86 -10.37 -15.10
N ARG A 263 -2.74 -10.45 -14.12
CA ARG A 263 -3.72 -9.41 -13.74
C ARG A 263 -3.90 -9.37 -12.22
N GLY A 264 -4.65 -8.44 -11.66
CA GLY A 264 -5.07 -8.54 -10.25
C GLY A 264 -3.99 -8.27 -9.20
N ILE A 265 -2.71 -8.11 -9.59
CA ILE A 265 -1.59 -7.94 -8.66
C ILE A 265 -1.55 -6.51 -8.13
N LYS A 266 -1.40 -6.36 -6.81
CA LYS A 266 -1.39 -5.08 -6.10
C LYS A 266 -0.07 -4.86 -5.38
N GLY A 267 0.24 -3.59 -5.11
CA GLY A 267 1.38 -3.24 -4.26
C GLY A 267 1.12 -3.64 -2.80
N TYR A 268 2.18 -4.01 -2.09
CA TYR A 268 2.09 -4.40 -0.69
C TYR A 268 1.36 -3.34 0.14
N ASN A 269 0.30 -3.78 0.84
CA ASN A 269 -0.49 -2.92 1.73
C ASN A 269 -0.94 -1.62 1.04
N GLY A 270 -1.40 -1.70 -0.21
CA GLY A 270 -1.97 -0.57 -0.95
C GLY A 270 -0.98 0.53 -1.33
N SER A 271 0.33 0.25 -1.30
CA SER A 271 1.36 1.14 -1.86
C SER A 271 1.15 1.45 -3.34
N TYR A 272 0.53 0.50 -4.05
CA TYR A 272 0.06 0.63 -5.42
C TYR A 272 -1.31 -0.03 -5.60
N GLY A 273 -2.07 0.50 -6.55
CA GLY A 273 -3.31 -0.08 -7.02
C GLY A 273 -3.01 -1.32 -7.83
N GLU A 274 -4.07 -1.97 -8.31
CA GLU A 274 -3.92 -3.11 -9.20
C GLU A 274 -3.08 -2.72 -10.44
N MET A 275 -2.10 -3.55 -10.80
CA MET A 275 -1.35 -3.33 -12.03
C MET A 275 -2.26 -3.43 -13.25
N LYS A 276 -1.89 -2.75 -14.34
CA LYS A 276 -2.53 -3.02 -15.63
C LYS A 276 -2.28 -4.48 -16.04
N ILE A 277 -3.23 -5.06 -16.79
CA ILE A 277 -3.06 -6.41 -17.33
C ILE A 277 -1.75 -6.48 -18.11
N PHE A 278 -0.88 -7.39 -17.69
CA PHE A 278 0.40 -7.64 -18.32
C PHE A 278 0.29 -8.88 -19.20
N ASN A 279 0.62 -8.72 -20.48
CA ASN A 279 0.67 -9.81 -21.45
C ASN A 279 2.08 -9.91 -22.00
N THR A 280 2.63 -11.12 -22.02
CA THR A 280 3.92 -11.43 -22.62
C THR A 280 3.88 -12.79 -23.29
N THR A 281 4.87 -13.09 -24.12
CA THR A 281 5.09 -14.42 -24.69
C THR A 281 6.39 -15.01 -24.15
N LEU A 282 6.35 -16.30 -23.81
CA LEU A 282 7.48 -17.03 -23.26
C LEU A 282 7.80 -18.22 -24.16
N SER A 283 9.08 -18.46 -24.42
CA SER A 283 9.56 -19.71 -25.00
C SER A 283 9.76 -20.72 -23.88
N LEU A 284 8.90 -21.74 -23.82
CA LEU A 284 8.88 -22.73 -22.76
C LEU A 284 9.27 -24.11 -23.28
N ILE A 285 9.95 -24.86 -22.42
CA ILE A 285 10.21 -26.29 -22.58
C ILE A 285 9.06 -27.07 -21.94
N GLU A 286 8.68 -28.19 -22.56
CA GLU A 286 7.60 -29.05 -22.08
C GLU A 286 7.84 -29.62 -20.67
N ASN A 287 6.75 -29.79 -19.91
CA ASN A 287 6.78 -30.29 -18.53
C ASN A 287 6.02 -31.62 -18.34
N THR A 288 6.01 -32.47 -19.36
CA THR A 288 5.33 -33.77 -19.36
C THR A 288 6.29 -34.87 -18.89
N SER A 289 6.06 -35.39 -17.70
CA SER A 289 6.86 -36.45 -17.09
C SER A 289 6.88 -37.73 -17.94
N ALA A 290 8.01 -38.44 -17.94
CA ALA A 290 8.07 -39.82 -18.41
C ALA A 290 7.19 -40.72 -17.52
N MET A 291 6.40 -41.62 -18.11
CA MET A 291 5.47 -42.50 -17.39
C MET A 291 5.78 -43.96 -17.70
N VAL A 292 5.53 -44.86 -16.74
CA VAL A 292 5.69 -46.30 -16.94
C VAL A 292 4.70 -46.80 -17.99
N VAL A 293 5.22 -47.44 -19.04
CA VAL A 293 4.47 -48.11 -20.10
C VAL A 293 4.32 -49.59 -19.78
N SER A 294 5.40 -50.24 -19.33
CA SER A 294 5.36 -51.64 -18.95
C SER A 294 6.44 -52.00 -17.92
N CYS A 295 6.20 -53.06 -17.14
CA CYS A 295 7.17 -53.64 -16.22
C CYS A 295 7.16 -55.15 -16.36
N LYS A 296 8.25 -55.73 -16.87
CA LYS A 296 8.31 -57.13 -17.27
C LYS A 296 9.53 -57.82 -16.67
N GLN A 297 9.32 -59.03 -16.14
CA GLN A 297 10.41 -59.96 -15.88
C GLN A 297 10.73 -60.66 -17.20
N VAL A 298 11.88 -60.31 -17.79
CA VAL A 298 12.31 -60.78 -19.13
C VAL A 298 13.23 -62.00 -19.07
N SER A 299 13.79 -62.29 -17.89
CA SER A 299 14.52 -63.52 -17.60
C SER A 299 14.48 -63.82 -16.10
N PRO A 300 14.95 -65.00 -15.63
CA PRO A 300 15.09 -65.27 -14.20
C PRO A 300 15.97 -64.23 -13.47
N TYR A 301 16.84 -63.53 -14.18
CA TYR A 301 17.84 -62.62 -13.63
C TYR A 301 17.63 -61.15 -14.00
N GLY A 302 16.51 -60.81 -14.66
CA GLY A 302 16.32 -59.48 -15.24
C GLY A 302 14.87 -58.99 -15.24
N ILE A 303 14.67 -57.73 -14.87
CA ILE A 303 13.42 -56.98 -15.00
C ILE A 303 13.68 -55.72 -15.83
N GLU A 304 12.77 -55.42 -16.74
CA GLU A 304 12.76 -54.21 -17.55
C GLU A 304 11.54 -53.35 -17.21
N ILE A 305 11.77 -52.06 -16.95
CA ILE A 305 10.71 -51.06 -16.79
C ILE A 305 10.80 -50.11 -17.97
N GLU A 306 9.84 -50.20 -18.89
CA GLU A 306 9.76 -49.34 -20.06
C GLU A 306 8.99 -48.07 -19.73
N LEU A 307 9.54 -46.91 -20.11
CA LEU A 307 8.94 -45.60 -19.94
C LEU A 307 8.50 -45.00 -21.28
N SER A 308 7.59 -44.02 -21.23
CA SER A 308 7.07 -43.34 -22.42
C SER A 308 8.13 -42.54 -23.18
N LYS A 309 9.16 -42.08 -22.47
CA LYS A 309 10.27 -41.24 -22.97
C LYS A 309 11.62 -41.72 -22.44
N PRO A 310 12.73 -41.33 -23.10
CA PRO A 310 14.05 -41.57 -22.56
C PRO A 310 14.23 -40.87 -21.22
N VAL A 311 14.91 -41.53 -20.29
CA VAL A 311 15.26 -40.95 -18.98
C VAL A 311 16.75 -41.13 -18.69
N THR A 312 17.23 -40.42 -17.68
CA THR A 312 18.53 -40.61 -17.05
C THR A 312 18.35 -40.60 -15.54
N GLY A 313 19.43 -40.84 -14.79
CA GLY A 313 19.42 -40.81 -13.33
C GLY A 313 19.44 -42.21 -12.71
N THR A 314 19.04 -42.28 -11.45
CA THR A 314 19.14 -43.50 -10.64
C THR A 314 17.89 -43.69 -9.77
N GLY A 315 17.73 -44.89 -9.24
CA GLY A 315 16.69 -45.19 -8.27
C GLY A 315 17.03 -46.42 -7.46
N THR A 316 16.35 -46.57 -6.33
CA THR A 316 16.52 -47.73 -5.45
C THR A 316 15.26 -48.58 -5.48
N PHE A 317 15.41 -49.85 -5.83
CA PHE A 317 14.30 -50.78 -5.99
C PHE A 317 14.38 -51.93 -4.99
N GLN A 318 13.22 -52.37 -4.51
CA GLN A 318 13.05 -53.62 -3.78
C GLN A 318 12.02 -54.48 -4.52
N VAL A 319 12.37 -55.72 -4.83
CA VAL A 319 11.52 -56.63 -5.61
C VAL A 319 10.96 -57.71 -4.69
N TYR A 320 9.63 -57.83 -4.64
CA TYR A 320 8.97 -58.87 -3.87
C TYR A 320 8.91 -60.17 -4.67
N THR A 321 9.45 -61.24 -4.10
CA THR A 321 9.57 -62.57 -4.75
C THR A 321 8.45 -63.55 -4.38
N GLY A 322 7.42 -63.08 -3.68
CA GLY A 322 6.36 -63.93 -3.11
C GLY A 322 6.58 -64.30 -1.64
N SER A 323 7.81 -64.14 -1.14
CA SER A 323 8.15 -64.42 0.27
C SER A 323 9.04 -63.35 0.91
N THR A 324 9.95 -62.73 0.14
CA THR A 324 10.90 -61.73 0.65
C THR A 324 11.12 -60.60 -0.35
N TYR A 325 11.72 -59.51 0.12
CA TYR A 325 12.24 -58.45 -0.75
C TYR A 325 13.70 -58.70 -1.11
N VAL A 326 14.01 -58.55 -2.39
CA VAL A 326 15.37 -58.67 -2.93
C VAL A 326 15.75 -57.35 -3.61
N THR A 327 16.94 -56.86 -3.32
CA THR A 327 17.50 -55.67 -4.00
C THR A 327 18.19 -56.11 -5.29
N PRO A 328 17.95 -55.44 -6.44
CA PRO A 328 18.72 -55.68 -7.64
C PRO A 328 20.23 -55.51 -7.41
N ALA A 329 21.03 -56.37 -8.02
CA ALA A 329 22.49 -56.27 -8.01
C ALA A 329 22.99 -55.04 -8.79
N SER A 330 22.28 -54.67 -9.86
CA SER A 330 22.52 -53.41 -10.57
C SER A 330 21.23 -52.81 -11.11
N THR A 331 21.27 -51.50 -11.31
CA THR A 331 20.22 -50.71 -11.97
C THR A 331 20.90 -49.79 -12.96
N TYR A 332 20.50 -49.83 -14.23
CA TYR A 332 20.99 -48.90 -15.24
C TYR A 332 19.88 -48.51 -16.21
N VAL A 333 20.07 -47.37 -16.88
CA VAL A 333 19.12 -46.86 -17.87
C VAL A 333 19.68 -47.01 -19.26
N GLY A 334 18.88 -47.54 -20.18
CA GLY A 334 19.15 -47.57 -21.62
C GLY A 334 18.00 -46.94 -22.39
N GLY A 335 18.15 -45.65 -22.74
CA GLY A 335 17.09 -44.90 -23.43
C GLY A 335 15.81 -44.84 -22.61
N LYS A 336 14.76 -45.53 -23.06
CA LYS A 336 13.44 -45.56 -22.40
C LYS A 336 13.31 -46.64 -21.32
N VAL A 337 14.29 -47.51 -21.17
CA VAL A 337 14.17 -48.71 -20.33
C VAL A 337 15.09 -48.61 -19.12
N ILE A 338 14.55 -48.86 -17.93
CA ILE A 338 15.31 -49.10 -16.72
C ILE A 338 15.49 -50.61 -16.57
N TYR A 339 16.73 -51.05 -16.48
CA TYR A 339 17.11 -52.45 -16.35
C TYR A 339 17.50 -52.75 -14.90
N LEU A 340 16.89 -53.78 -14.33
CA LEU A 340 17.24 -54.33 -13.02
C LEU A 340 17.85 -55.72 -13.22
N SER A 341 19.06 -55.94 -12.73
CA SER A 341 19.72 -57.25 -12.81
C SER A 341 19.87 -57.89 -11.43
N PHE A 342 19.91 -59.22 -11.37
CA PHE A 342 20.01 -59.99 -10.12
C PHE A 342 21.13 -61.03 -10.21
N ASN A 343 21.84 -61.24 -9.10
CA ASN A 343 22.87 -62.28 -8.99
C ASN A 343 22.29 -63.70 -8.80
N GLN A 344 20.99 -63.79 -8.53
CA GLN A 344 20.26 -65.05 -8.33
C GLN A 344 18.91 -64.97 -9.04
N ALA A 345 18.35 -66.12 -9.40
CA ALA A 345 17.06 -66.18 -10.04
C ALA A 345 15.97 -65.67 -9.08
N VAL A 346 15.11 -64.78 -9.56
CA VAL A 346 13.98 -64.22 -8.80
C VAL A 346 12.65 -64.60 -9.42
N SER A 347 11.59 -64.65 -8.60
CA SER A 347 10.21 -64.79 -9.06
C SER A 347 9.40 -63.55 -8.68
N ALA A 348 9.58 -62.46 -9.43
CA ALA A 348 9.04 -61.16 -9.07
C ALA A 348 7.51 -61.11 -9.22
N SER A 349 6.82 -60.60 -8.20
CA SER A 349 5.38 -60.29 -8.24
C SER A 349 5.13 -58.80 -8.45
N TYR A 350 5.80 -57.96 -7.66
CA TYR A 350 5.79 -56.51 -7.80
C TYR A 350 7.12 -55.94 -7.29
N LEU A 351 7.39 -54.68 -7.60
CA LEU A 351 8.54 -53.94 -7.10
C LEU A 351 8.13 -52.63 -6.44
N ILE A 352 8.95 -52.21 -5.48
CA ILE A 352 8.82 -50.94 -4.76
C ILE A 352 9.99 -50.05 -5.17
N LEU A 353 9.70 -48.82 -5.56
CA LEU A 353 10.69 -47.77 -5.79
C LEU A 353 10.79 -46.94 -4.51
N THR A 354 11.90 -47.04 -3.79
CA THR A 354 12.09 -46.36 -2.50
C THR A 354 12.70 -44.97 -2.67
N ASN A 355 13.52 -44.78 -3.71
CA ASN A 355 14.08 -43.49 -4.08
C ASN A 355 14.00 -43.30 -5.59
N ASN A 356 13.44 -42.18 -6.04
CA ASN A 356 13.30 -41.84 -7.46
C ASN A 356 14.10 -40.59 -7.80
N TYR A 357 15.19 -40.76 -8.56
CA TYR A 357 15.97 -39.67 -9.14
C TYR A 357 16.02 -39.76 -10.66
N PHE A 358 15.03 -40.43 -11.27
CA PHE A 358 14.94 -40.49 -12.72
C PHE A 358 14.30 -39.21 -13.27
N VAL A 359 14.94 -38.63 -14.28
CA VAL A 359 14.44 -37.45 -15.00
C VAL A 359 14.51 -37.68 -16.49
N ASP A 360 13.60 -37.08 -17.25
CA ASP A 360 13.72 -37.04 -18.71
C ASP A 360 14.76 -36.00 -19.17
N ASN A 361 14.95 -35.88 -20.49
CA ASN A 361 15.91 -34.94 -21.08
C ASN A 361 15.62 -33.46 -20.78
N ASN A 362 14.39 -33.15 -20.34
CA ASN A 362 13.96 -31.80 -19.98
C ASN A 362 13.96 -31.60 -18.45
N ASN A 363 14.54 -32.52 -17.67
CA ASN A 363 14.56 -32.53 -16.21
C ASN A 363 13.17 -32.73 -15.55
N ASN A 364 12.18 -33.25 -16.26
CA ASN A 364 10.92 -33.66 -15.63
C ASN A 364 11.14 -34.97 -14.87
N THR A 365 10.80 -34.99 -13.58
CA THR A 365 10.87 -36.20 -12.76
C THR A 365 9.97 -37.29 -13.35
N ALA A 366 10.52 -38.49 -13.58
CA ALA A 366 9.74 -39.61 -14.09
C ALA A 366 8.66 -40.03 -13.08
N LEU A 367 7.44 -40.24 -13.55
CA LEU A 367 6.31 -40.68 -12.74
C LEU A 367 6.24 -42.20 -12.73
N ILE A 368 6.88 -42.79 -11.72
CA ILE A 368 6.95 -44.24 -11.49
C ILE A 368 6.11 -44.56 -10.25
N ASN A 369 4.82 -44.83 -10.46
CA ASN A 369 3.90 -45.16 -9.38
C ASN A 369 4.28 -46.50 -8.75
N SER A 370 4.52 -46.51 -7.44
CA SER A 370 4.93 -47.68 -6.69
C SER A 370 3.83 -48.12 -5.71
N PRO A 371 3.54 -49.43 -5.55
CA PRO A 371 4.21 -50.58 -6.17
C PRO A 371 3.88 -50.76 -7.67
N LEU A 372 4.83 -51.29 -8.44
CA LEU A 372 4.63 -51.71 -9.83
C LEU A 372 4.47 -53.21 -9.92
N SER A 373 3.36 -53.68 -10.49
CA SER A 373 3.18 -55.10 -10.82
C SER A 373 4.17 -55.54 -11.91
N VAL A 374 4.75 -56.72 -11.75
CA VAL A 374 5.71 -57.29 -12.71
C VAL A 374 5.03 -58.39 -13.51
N GLN A 375 5.02 -58.25 -14.83
CA GLN A 375 4.52 -59.30 -15.74
C GLN A 375 5.65 -60.27 -16.11
N ARG A 376 5.47 -61.57 -15.93
CA ARG A 376 6.42 -62.58 -16.43
C ARG A 376 6.19 -62.85 -17.91
N THR A 377 7.25 -62.80 -18.72
CA THR A 377 7.13 -62.90 -20.19
C THR A 377 8.11 -63.86 -20.86
N TYR A 378 8.76 -64.74 -20.11
CA TYR A 378 9.67 -65.76 -20.63
C TYR A 378 9.26 -67.17 -20.17
#